data_AF-A0A8E0M7Z2-F1
#
_entry.id   AF-A0A8E0M7Z2-F1
#
_cell.length_a   1.000
_cell.length_b   1.000
_cell.length_c   1.000
_cell.angle_alpha   90.00
_cell.angle_beta   90.00
_cell.angle_gamma   90.00
#
_symmetry.space_group_name_H-M   'P 1'
#
loop_
_entity.id
_entity.type
_entity.pdbx_description
1 polymer ?
#
loop_
_entity_poly.entity_id
_entity_poly.type
_entity_poly.pdbx_seq_one_letter_code
_entity_poly.pdbx_strand_id
1 'polypeptide(L)'
;MTNRERARLQTFPDNYHFIGGKESVRKQIGMAIPPAGMHHILMAVLKTFAGEPYDYISPTPRLQPNVLFKASGSEVATLVKL
;
A
#
# COMPACT_ATOMS: atom_id res chain seq x y z
N MET A 1 -4.02 -9.26 -22.26
CA MET A 1 -3.24 -8.13 -21.73
C MET A 1 -1.76 -8.46 -21.71
N THR A 2 -0.93 -7.59 -22.27
CA THR A 2 0.53 -7.63 -22.18
C THR A 2 1.01 -7.27 -20.76
N ASN A 3 2.26 -7.59 -20.43
CA ASN A 3 2.84 -7.16 -19.15
C ASN A 3 2.89 -5.62 -19.03
N ARG A 4 3.13 -4.91 -20.14
CA ARG A 4 3.13 -3.44 -20.15
C ARG A 4 1.75 -2.86 -19.84
N GLU A 5 0.69 -3.42 -20.42
CA GLU A 5 -0.69 -2.99 -20.14
C GLU A 5 -1.06 -3.23 -18.67
N ARG A 6 -0.68 -4.38 -18.10
CA ARG A 6 -0.91 -4.67 -16.67
C ARG A 6 -0.16 -3.70 -15.77
N ALA A 7 1.08 -3.35 -16.13
CA ALA A 7 1.85 -2.38 -15.38
C ALA A 7 1.26 -0.97 -15.46
N ARG A 8 0.67 -0.58 -16.59
CA ARG A 8 -0.10 0.68 -16.72
C ARG A 8 -1.35 0.69 -15.83
N LEU A 9 -2.08 -0.43 -15.76
CA LEU A 9 -3.20 -0.56 -14.81
C LEU A 9 -2.74 -0.38 -13.35
N GLN A 10 -1.55 -0.87 -13.03
CA GLN A 10 -0.89 -0.66 -11.75
C GLN A 10 -0.19 0.71 -11.65
N THR A 11 -0.44 1.65 -12.56
CA THR A 11 0.10 3.02 -12.57
C THR A 11 1.63 3.13 -12.62
N PHE A 12 2.34 2.08 -13.07
CA PHE A 12 3.77 2.18 -13.33
C PHE A 12 4.03 3.02 -14.58
N PRO A 13 5.02 3.92 -14.56
CA PRO A 13 5.36 4.69 -15.73
C PRO A 13 5.87 3.78 -16.85
N ASP A 14 5.72 4.22 -18.09
CA ASP A 14 6.02 3.40 -19.27
C ASP A 14 7.51 3.06 -19.39
N ASN A 15 8.37 3.93 -18.86
CA ASN A 15 9.82 3.73 -18.78
C ASN A 15 10.26 2.86 -17.60
N TYR A 16 9.33 2.36 -16.76
CA TYR A 16 9.68 1.42 -15.70
C TYR A 16 9.95 0.03 -16.26
N HIS A 17 11.12 -0.51 -15.98
CA HIS A 17 11.57 -1.81 -16.48
C HIS A 17 11.54 -2.86 -15.37
N PHE A 18 10.72 -3.89 -15.55
CA PHE A 18 10.72 -5.07 -14.70
C PHE A 18 11.81 -6.05 -15.16
N ILE A 19 12.53 -6.64 -14.22
CA ILE A 19 13.67 -7.51 -14.50
C ILE A 19 13.29 -8.97 -14.23
N GLY A 20 13.74 -9.87 -15.12
CA GLY A 20 13.58 -11.31 -15.01
C GLY A 20 12.72 -11.92 -16.12
N GLY A 21 12.44 -13.23 -15.99
CA GLY A 21 11.62 -13.96 -16.95
C GLY A 21 10.14 -13.52 -16.93
N LYS A 22 9.41 -13.87 -17.99
CA LYS A 22 8.01 -13.46 -18.21
C LYS A 22 7.10 -13.72 -16.99
N GLU A 23 7.21 -14.89 -16.36
CA GLU A 23 6.41 -15.25 -15.18
C GLU A 23 6.81 -14.48 -13.92
N SER A 24 8.11 -14.21 -13.74
CA SER A 24 8.60 -13.37 -12.63
C SER A 24 8.06 -11.94 -12.77
N VAL A 25 8.16 -11.37 -13.97
CA VAL A 25 7.61 -10.03 -14.26
C VAL A 25 6.10 -9.99 -14.03
N ARG A 26 5.37 -11.02 -14.45
CA ARG A 26 3.92 -11.12 -14.20
C ARG A 26 3.59 -11.12 -12.70
N LYS A 27 4.37 -11.85 -11.89
CA LYS A 27 4.20 -11.88 -10.43
C LYS A 27 4.51 -10.52 -9.80
N GLN A 28 5.61 -9.88 -10.20
CA GLN A 28 5.97 -8.54 -9.73
C GLN A 28 4.86 -7.53 -10.00
N ILE A 29 4.30 -7.50 -11.22
CA ILE A 29 3.20 -6.59 -11.56
C ILE A 29 1.92 -6.95 -10.80
N GLY A 30 1.59 -8.24 -10.68
CA GLY A 30 0.35 -8.69 -10.04
C GLY A 30 0.30 -8.48 -8.53
N MET A 31 1.46 -8.44 -7.86
CA MET A 31 1.58 -8.28 -6.42
C MET A 31 2.05 -6.88 -6.00
N ALA A 32 2.37 -6.00 -6.95
CA ALA A 32 2.81 -4.65 -6.66
C ALA A 32 1.68 -3.80 -6.07
N ILE A 33 2.09 -2.80 -5.27
CA ILE A 33 1.22 -1.68 -4.92
C ILE A 33 1.37 -0.62 -6.03
N PRO A 34 0.27 -0.07 -6.57
CA PRO A 34 0.35 0.97 -7.60
C PRO A 34 1.12 2.21 -7.12
N PRO A 35 2.11 2.73 -7.89
CA PRO A 35 2.83 3.95 -7.51
C PRO A 35 1.93 5.15 -7.22
N ALA A 36 0.87 5.36 -8.00
CA ALA A 36 -0.06 6.47 -7.77
C ALA A 36 -0.83 6.30 -6.45
N GLY A 37 -1.21 5.06 -6.09
CA GLY A 37 -1.85 4.78 -4.80
C GLY A 37 -0.92 4.99 -3.61
N MET A 38 0.33 4.54 -3.74
CA MET A 38 1.37 4.70 -2.71
C MET A 38 1.72 6.18 -2.46
N HIS A 39 1.67 7.02 -3.50
CA HIS A 39 1.96 8.45 -3.37
C HIS A 39 1.12 9.12 -2.27
N HIS A 40 -0.19 8.92 -2.26
CA HIS A 40 -1.08 9.53 -1.27
C HIS A 40 -0.78 9.05 0.16
N ILE A 41 -0.53 7.75 0.33
CA ILE A 41 -0.20 7.16 1.64
C ILE A 41 1.10 7.75 2.16
N LEU A 42 2.15 7.79 1.33
CA LEU A 42 3.45 8.31 1.73
C LEU A 42 3.40 9.81 2.02
N MET A 43 2.66 10.59 1.22
CA MET A 43 2.47 12.02 1.50
C MET A 43 1.78 12.26 2.86
N ALA A 44 0.75 11.49 3.21
CA ALA A 44 0.11 11.59 4.52
C ALA A 44 1.09 11.27 5.67
N VAL A 45 1.91 10.23 5.51
CA VAL A 45 2.94 9.87 6.50
C VAL A 45 3.99 10.98 6.64
N LEU A 46 4.49 11.52 5.52
CA LEU A 46 5.50 12.59 5.56
C LEU A 46 4.95 13.87 6.19
N LYS A 47 3.73 14.28 5.81
CA LYS A 47 3.06 15.43 6.44
C LYS A 47 2.85 15.24 7.93
N THR A 48 2.48 14.03 8.35
CA THR A 48 2.39 13.67 9.79
C THR A 48 3.72 13.91 10.50
N PHE A 49 4.84 13.43 9.93
CA PHE A 49 6.16 13.64 10.54
C PHE A 49 6.62 15.10 10.48
N ALA A 50 6.20 15.85 9.47
CA ALA A 50 6.49 17.28 9.35
C ALA A 50 5.61 18.17 10.24
N GLY A 51 4.56 17.61 10.85
CA GLY A 51 3.55 18.39 11.59
C GLY A 51 2.67 19.25 10.68
N GLU A 52 2.60 18.94 9.38
CA GLU A 52 1.77 19.64 8.41
C GLU A 52 0.35 19.07 8.41
N PRO A 53 -0.71 19.90 8.46
CA PRO A 53 -2.08 19.43 8.37
C PRO A 53 -2.39 18.89 6.95
N TYR A 54 -3.23 17.87 6.89
CA TYR A 54 -3.76 17.30 5.65
C TYR A 54 -5.15 16.73 5.87
N ASP A 55 -5.90 16.51 4.80
CA ASP A 55 -7.23 15.93 4.90
C ASP A 55 -7.15 14.46 5.36
N TYR A 56 -7.86 14.13 6.43
CA TYR A 56 -7.99 12.76 6.94
C TYR A 56 -9.39 12.52 7.49
N ILE A 57 -9.77 11.25 7.59
CA ILE A 57 -10.95 10.81 8.33
C ILE A 57 -10.53 10.28 9.71
N SER A 58 -11.42 10.36 10.69
CA SER A 58 -11.17 9.79 12.01
C SER A 58 -10.71 8.33 11.89
N PRO A 59 -9.55 7.98 12.46
CA PRO A 59 -8.99 6.66 12.27
C PRO A 59 -9.79 5.62 13.05
N THR A 60 -9.93 4.42 12.51
CA THR A 60 -10.73 3.35 13.14
C THR A 60 -10.18 3.02 14.53
N PRO A 61 -10.94 3.24 15.62
CA PRO A 61 -10.39 3.14 16.99
C PRO A 61 -9.78 1.77 17.32
N ARG A 62 -10.37 0.67 16.82
CA ARG A 62 -9.87 -0.69 17.07
C ARG A 62 -8.58 -1.04 16.33
N LEU A 63 -8.20 -0.24 15.32
CA LEU A 63 -6.99 -0.44 14.51
C LEU A 63 -5.84 0.49 14.91
N GLN A 64 -5.94 1.14 16.06
CA GLN A 64 -4.91 2.06 16.54
C GLN A 64 -3.74 1.31 17.21
N PRO A 65 -2.50 1.82 17.13
CA PRO A 65 -1.32 1.15 17.69
C PRO A 65 -1.46 0.81 19.18
N ASN A 66 -2.06 1.70 19.97
CA ASN A 66 -2.30 1.48 21.40
C ASN A 66 -3.25 0.31 21.71
N VAL A 67 -4.10 -0.07 20.76
CA VAL A 67 -4.97 -1.25 20.85
C VAL A 67 -4.24 -2.47 20.29
N LEU A 68 -3.70 -2.36 19.07
CA LEU A 68 -3.07 -3.47 18.37
C LEU A 68 -1.82 -4.01 19.09
N PHE A 69 -1.02 -3.15 19.71
CA PHE A 69 0.21 -3.55 20.40
C PHE A 69 -0.02 -4.13 21.80
N LYS A 70 -1.27 -4.07 22.30
CA LYS A 70 -1.67 -4.70 23.57
C LYS A 70 -2.45 -6.00 23.37
N ALA A 71 -2.79 -6.34 22.13
CA ALA A 71 -3.52 -7.55 21.78
C ALA A 71 -2.55 -8.66 21.38
N SER A 72 -2.91 -9.91 21.68
CA SER A 72 -2.20 -11.09 21.17
C SER A 72 -2.34 -11.18 19.65
N GLY A 73 -1.43 -11.91 18.99
CA GLY A 73 -1.46 -12.06 17.52
C GLY A 73 -2.79 -12.64 16.99
N SER A 74 -3.41 -13.57 17.73
CA SER A 74 -4.73 -14.13 17.39
C SER A 74 -5.86 -13.11 17.52
N GLU A 75 -5.78 -12.21 18.51
CA GLU A 75 -6.75 -11.14 18.70
C GLU A 75 -6.60 -10.06 17.62
N VAL A 76 -5.37 -9.66 17.28
CA VAL A 76 -5.10 -8.74 16.17
C VAL A 76 -5.68 -9.27 14.85
N ALA A 77 -5.49 -10.57 14.56
CA ALA A 77 -6.04 -11.20 13.36
C ALA A 77 -7.58 -11.16 13.31
N THR A 78 -8.24 -11.13 14.48
CA THR A 78 -9.69 -10.99 14.58
C THR A 78 -10.13 -9.53 14.41
N LEU A 79 -9.37 -8.57 14.97
CA LEU A 79 -9.67 -7.13 14.88
C LEU A 79 -9.53 -6.56 13.46
N VAL A 80 -8.64 -7.15 12.65
CA VAL A 80 -8.33 -6.69 11.29
C VAL A 80 -9.25 -7.33 10.24
N LYS A 81 -9.98 -8.39 10.58
CA LYS A 81 -11.01 -8.95 9.68
C LYS A 81 -12.16 -7.93 9.53
N LEU A 82 -12.51 -7.66 8.26
CA LEU A 82 -13.66 -6.84 7.88
C LEU A 82 -14.96 -7.56 8.24
#